data_AF-A0A8H7SJD4-F1
#
_entry.id   AF-A0A8H7SJD4-F1
#
_cell.length_a   1.000
_cell.length_b   1.000
_cell.length_c   1.000
_cell.angle_alpha   90.00
_cell.angle_beta   90.00
_cell.angle_gamma   90.00
#
_symmetry.space_group_name_H-M   'P 1'
#
loop_
_entity.id
_entity.type
_entity.pdbx_description
1 polymer ?
#
loop_
_entity_poly.entity_id
_entity_poly.type
_entity_poly.pdbx_seq_one_letter_code
_entity_poly.pdbx_strand_id
1 'polypeptide(L)'
;MANEFKVLVYMTTIIGTGVALMKYTVPNEDDIVKKLDPALRKEYEAIKLANREKQQQFMDLMREAAETDKPAWEIANEQLNRTNKK
;
A
#
# COMPACT_ATOMS: atom_id res chain seq x y z
N MET A 1 -28.70 15.67 22.65
CA MET A 1 -27.51 16.47 23.04
C MET A 1 -26.53 15.73 23.96
N ALA A 2 -26.83 15.47 25.25
CA ALA A 2 -25.82 14.91 26.18
C ALA A 2 -25.42 13.44 25.89
N ASN A 3 -26.34 12.60 25.40
CA ASN A 3 -26.04 11.20 25.10
C ASN A 3 -25.30 11.01 23.76
N GLU A 4 -25.56 11.84 22.75
CA GLU A 4 -24.87 11.78 21.45
C GLU A 4 -23.38 12.09 21.62
N PHE A 5 -23.04 13.08 22.46
CA PHE A 5 -21.66 13.41 22.78
C PHE A 5 -20.93 12.25 23.47
N LYS A 6 -21.59 11.57 24.43
CA LYS A 6 -21.02 10.39 25.10
C LYS A 6 -20.72 9.28 24.09
N VAL A 7 -21.63 9.00 23.16
CA VAL A 7 -21.42 7.98 22.13
C VAL A 7 -20.22 8.31 21.24
N LEU A 8 -20.07 9.57 20.81
CA LEU A 8 -18.89 10.01 20.04
C LEU A 8 -17.57 9.83 20.81
N VAL A 9 -17.56 10.16 22.10
CA VAL A 9 -16.37 9.97 22.96
C VAL A 9 -16.04 8.49 23.13
N TYR A 10 -17.03 7.63 23.36
CA TYR A 10 -16.79 6.19 23.47
C TYR A 10 -16.28 5.58 22.16
N MET A 11 -16.86 5.94 21.01
CA MET A 11 -16.44 5.45 19.70
C MET A 11 -14.99 5.84 19.39
N THR A 12 -14.64 7.12 19.57
CA THR A 12 -13.28 7.60 19.32
C THR A 12 -12.27 6.99 20.27
N THR A 13 -12.64 6.75 21.53
CA THR A 13 -11.80 6.09 22.52
C THR A 13 -11.55 4.63 22.17
N ILE A 14 -12.59 3.88 21.75
CA ILE A 14 -12.45 2.48 21.35
C ILE A 14 -11.54 2.37 20.12
N ILE A 15 -11.79 3.18 19.10
CA ILE A 15 -10.97 3.19 17.87
C ILE A 15 -9.54 3.59 18.19
N GLY A 16 -9.35 4.66 18.96
CA GLY A 16 -8.02 5.13 19.38
C GLY A 16 -7.25 4.09 20.17
N THR A 17 -7.92 3.39 21.09
CA THR A 17 -7.32 2.29 21.87
C THR A 17 -6.93 1.12 20.98
N GLY A 18 -7.78 0.74 20.02
CA GLY A 18 -7.47 -0.32 19.06
C GLY A 18 -6.22 -0.01 18.22
N VAL A 19 -6.11 1.22 17.70
CA VAL A 19 -4.94 1.68 16.95
C VAL A 19 -3.68 1.72 17.83
N ALA A 20 -3.81 2.21 19.06
CA ALA A 20 -2.70 2.25 20.00
C ALA A 20 -2.18 0.85 20.34
N LEU A 21 -3.10 -0.10 20.58
CA LEU A 21 -2.74 -1.49 20.87
C LEU A 21 -2.04 -2.14 19.67
N MET A 22 -2.56 -1.92 18.46
CA MET A 22 -1.93 -2.43 17.23
C MET A 22 -0.50 -1.93 17.06
N LYS A 23 -0.26 -0.63 17.29
CA LYS A 23 1.09 -0.04 17.23
C LYS A 23 2.02 -0.55 18.34
N TYR A 24 1.47 -0.96 19.47
CA TYR A 24 2.27 -1.45 20.59
C TYR A 24 2.62 -2.94 20.46
N THR A 25 1.69 -3.78 19.99
CA THR A 25 1.88 -5.24 19.93
C THR A 25 2.58 -5.70 18.67
N VAL A 26 2.44 -4.97 17.55
CA VAL A 26 3.07 -5.32 16.27
C VAL A 26 4.29 -4.42 16.05
N PRO A 27 5.49 -4.98 15.88
CA PRO A 27 6.68 -4.17 15.57
C PRO A 27 6.52 -3.47 14.22
N ASN A 28 7.01 -2.23 14.11
CA ASN A 28 7.03 -1.50 12.85
C ASN A 28 7.93 -2.22 11.83
N GLU A 29 7.65 -2.07 10.54
CA GLU A 29 8.42 -2.70 9.46
C GLU A 29 9.93 -2.44 9.58
N ASP A 30 10.34 -1.22 9.94
CA ASP A 30 11.76 -0.87 10.12
C ASP A 30 12.41 -1.63 11.29
N ASP A 31 11.65 -1.93 12.34
CA ASP A 31 12.14 -2.70 13.49
C ASP A 31 12.20 -4.20 13.17
N ILE A 32 11.35 -4.67 12.27
CA ILE A 32 11.42 -6.03 11.71
C ILE A 32 12.68 -6.13 10.86
N VAL A 33 12.89 -5.23 9.90
CA VAL A 33 14.07 -5.22 9.01
C VAL A 33 15.39 -5.13 9.79
N LYS A 34 15.45 -4.37 10.89
CA LYS A 34 16.65 -4.32 11.76
C LYS A 34 16.94 -5.63 12.49
N LYS A 35 15.90 -6.43 12.79
CA LYS A 35 16.03 -7.76 13.39
C LYS A 35 16.30 -8.85 12.36
N LEU A 36 16.14 -8.58 11.06
CA LEU A 36 16.47 -9.51 9.98
C LEU A 36 17.99 -9.65 9.83
N ASP A 37 18.42 -10.87 9.52
CA ASP A 37 19.79 -11.20 9.14
C ASP A 37 20.26 -10.29 7.96
N PRO A 38 21.53 -9.82 7.93
CA PRO A 38 22.11 -9.08 6.79
C PRO A 38 21.78 -9.65 5.40
N ALA A 39 21.64 -10.96 5.23
CA ALA A 39 21.24 -11.55 3.95
C ALA A 39 19.80 -11.18 3.55
N LEU A 40 18.83 -11.34 4.47
CA LEU A 40 17.42 -11.05 4.19
C LEU A 40 17.16 -9.56 4.01
N ARG A 41 17.97 -8.68 4.62
CA ARG A 41 17.86 -7.23 4.40
C ARG A 41 18.12 -6.83 2.96
N LYS A 42 19.14 -7.43 2.32
CA LYS A 42 19.44 -7.17 0.90
C LYS A 42 18.31 -7.63 -0.02
N GLU A 43 17.73 -8.79 0.26
CA GLU A 43 16.58 -9.29 -0.50
C GLU A 43 15.35 -8.39 -0.33
N TYR A 44 15.06 -7.95 0.91
CA TYR A 44 13.97 -7.01 1.18
C TYR A 44 14.17 -5.69 0.43
N GLU A 45 15.38 -5.13 0.43
CA GLU A 45 15.68 -3.89 -0.31
C GLU A 45 15.50 -4.07 -1.82
N ALA A 46 15.97 -5.18 -2.38
CA ALA A 46 15.79 -5.50 -3.80
C ALA A 46 14.30 -5.65 -4.17
N ILE A 47 13.53 -6.35 -3.34
CA ILE A 47 12.08 -6.51 -3.54
C ILE A 47 11.35 -5.17 -3.39
N LYS A 48 11.72 -4.36 -2.40
CA LYS A 48 11.14 -3.03 -2.17
C LYS A 48 11.36 -2.11 -3.36
N LEU A 49 12.54 -2.14 -3.97
CA LEU A 49 12.83 -1.38 -5.18
C LEU A 49 11.99 -1.86 -6.36
N ALA A 50 11.97 -3.17 -6.62
CA ALA A 50 11.17 -3.75 -7.70
C ALA A 50 9.66 -3.46 -7.52
N ASN A 51 9.16 -3.48 -6.29
CA ASN A 51 7.77 -3.15 -5.99
C ASN A 51 7.45 -1.67 -6.23
N ARG A 52 8.39 -0.75 -5.92
CA ARG A 52 8.22 0.68 -6.23
C ARG A 52 8.14 0.92 -7.73
N GLU A 53 8.99 0.26 -8.52
CA GLU A 53 8.97 0.37 -9.98
C GLU A 53 7.65 -0.16 -10.57
N LYS A 54 7.20 -1.34 -10.13
CA LYS A 54 5.89 -1.89 -10.53
C LYS A 54 4.74 -0.96 -10.16
N GLN A 55 4.80 -0.37 -8.97
CA GLN A 55 3.76 0.54 -8.50
C GLN A 55 3.73 1.84 -9.30
N GLN A 56 4.90 2.38 -9.69
CA GLN A 56 4.97 3.54 -10.58
C GLN A 56 4.36 3.22 -11.95
N GLN A 57 4.74 2.10 -12.56
CA GLN A 57 4.16 1.65 -13.84
C GLN A 57 2.64 1.50 -13.76
N PHE A 58 2.14 0.93 -12.66
CA PHE A 58 0.71 0.80 -12.43
C PHE A 58 0.02 2.17 -12.27
N MET A 59 0.63 3.12 -11.55
CA MET A 59 0.07 4.47 -11.40
C MET A 59 0.06 5.23 -12.73
N ASP A 60 1.07 5.02 -13.58
CA ASP A 60 1.11 5.62 -14.91
C ASP A 60 0.02 5.04 -15.83
N LEU A 61 -0.20 3.72 -15.77
CA LEU A 61 -1.33 3.07 -16.44
C LEU A 61 -2.67 3.63 -15.95
N MET A 62 -2.85 3.80 -14.65
CA MET A 62 -4.07 4.40 -14.09
C MET A 62 -4.26 5.85 -14.55
N ARG A 63 -3.17 6.61 -14.71
CA ARG A 63 -3.24 7.99 -15.23
C ARG A 63 -3.64 8.00 -16.70
N GLU A 64 -3.05 7.15 -17.53
CA GLU A 64 -3.42 6.98 -18.95
C GLU A 64 -4.90 6.57 -19.10
N ALA A 65 -5.37 5.68 -18.22
CA ALA A 65 -6.77 5.26 -18.15
C ALA A 65 -7.72 6.34 -17.63
N ALA A 66 -7.25 7.27 -16.82
CA ALA A 66 -8.06 8.40 -16.36
C ALA A 66 -8.17 9.49 -17.43
N GLU A 67 -7.14 9.64 -18.27
CA GLU A 67 -7.12 10.60 -19.39
C GLU A 67 -7.86 10.08 -20.62
N THR A 68 -8.06 8.76 -20.72
CA THR A 68 -8.72 8.10 -21.85
C THR A 68 -10.10 7.57 -21.43
N ASP A 69 -11.09 7.59 -22.33
CA ASP A 69 -12.40 6.95 -22.11
C ASP A 69 -12.35 5.40 -22.05
N LYS A 70 -11.16 4.83 -22.19
CA LYS A 70 -10.92 3.39 -22.20
C LYS A 70 -10.60 2.91 -20.79
N PRO A 71 -11.18 1.78 -20.35
CA PRO A 71 -10.90 1.22 -19.04
C PRO A 71 -9.46 0.71 -18.91
N ALA A 72 -8.92 0.75 -17.69
CA ALA A 72 -7.52 0.42 -17.39
C ALA A 72 -7.08 -0.99 -17.83
N TRP A 73 -7.97 -1.98 -17.82
CA TRP A 73 -7.63 -3.35 -18.24
C TRP A 73 -7.42 -3.49 -19.76
N GLU A 74 -8.06 -2.65 -20.58
CA GLU A 74 -7.85 -2.64 -22.03
C GLU A 74 -6.48 -2.05 -22.37
N ILE A 75 -6.12 -0.96 -21.70
CA ILE A 75 -4.81 -0.30 -21.86
C ILE A 75 -3.69 -1.23 -21.41
N ALA A 76 -3.89 -1.97 -20.30
CA ALA A 76 -2.95 -2.99 -19.84
C ALA A 76 -2.72 -4.10 -20.88
N ASN A 77 -3.80 -4.61 -21.48
CA ASN A 77 -3.72 -5.63 -22.52
C ASN A 77 -3.01 -5.11 -23.78
N GLU A 78 -3.25 -3.86 -24.17
CA GLU A 78 -2.52 -3.20 -25.27
C GLU A 78 -1.02 -3.10 -24.97
N GLN A 79 -0.62 -2.71 -23.75
CA GLN A 79 0.79 -2.63 -23.36
C GLN A 79 1.48 -4.01 -23.31
N LEU A 80 0.79 -5.05 -22.83
CA LEU A 80 1.31 -6.43 -22.85
C LEU A 80 1.53 -6.94 -24.27
N ASN A 81 0.58 -6.68 -25.17
CA ASN A 81 0.69 -7.06 -26.59
C ASN A 81 1.82 -6.31 -27.30
N ARG A 82 2.11 -5.05 -26.93
CA ARG A 82 3.26 -4.30 -27.45
C ARG A 82 4.59 -4.88 -26.97
N THR A 83 4.65 -5.35 -25.73
CA THR A 83 5.87 -5.93 -25.14
C THR A 83 6.20 -7.29 -25.75
N ASN A 84 5.19 -8.12 -26.04
CA ASN A 84 5.36 -9.46 -26.60
C ASN A 84 5.69 -9.48 -28.12
N LYS A 85 5.62 -8.31 -28.79
CA LYS A 85 5.91 -8.16 -30.23
C LYS A 85 7.35 -7.68 -30.50
N LYS A 86 8.13 -7.39 -29.46
CA LYS A 86 9.57 -7.09 -29.53
C LYS A 86 10.38 -8.34 -29.22
#